data_AF-A0A9X5XJR7-F1
#
_entry.id   AF-A0A9X5XJR7-F1
#
_cell.length_a   1.000
_cell.length_b   1.000
_cell.length_c   1.000
_cell.angle_alpha   90.00
_cell.angle_beta   90.00
_cell.angle_gamma   90.00
#
_symmetry.space_group_name_H-M   'P 1'
#
loop_
_entity.id
_entity.type
_entity.pdbx_description
1 polymer ?
#
loop_
_entity_poly.entity_id
_entity_poly.type
_entity_poly.pdbx_seq_one_letter_code
_entity_poly.pdbx_strand_id
1 'polypeptide(L)'
;MFSLVTGFGQDGTARVDSVDMPYLDYDGTVYYPNQILVNWSNYKYNLADVVMMEDDDGTNYRALAQAITTALLTVTDQGTYIPLVNAVLSAIPDS
;
A
#
# COMPACT_ATOMS: atom_id res chain seq x y z
N MET A 1 0.99 -13.37 -4.09
CA MET A 1 1.57 -11.99 -4.01
C MET A 1 0.55 -10.94 -4.41
N PHE A 2 0.57 -9.80 -3.75
CA PHE A 2 -0.20 -8.61 -4.11
C PHE A 2 0.53 -7.34 -3.66
N SER A 3 0.07 -6.17 -4.10
CA SER A 3 0.58 -4.88 -3.65
C SER A 3 -0.54 -4.03 -3.08
N LEU A 4 -0.26 -3.31 -2.01
CA LEU A 4 -1.10 -2.24 -1.51
C LEU A 4 -0.56 -0.91 -2.02
N VAL A 5 -1.42 -0.16 -2.72
CA VAL A 5 -1.12 1.16 -3.27
C VAL A 5 -1.92 2.19 -2.51
N THR A 6 -1.21 3.07 -1.82
CA THR A 6 -1.80 3.93 -0.79
C THR A 6 -1.49 5.40 -1.05
N GLY A 7 -2.38 6.28 -0.61
CA GLY A 7 -2.25 7.72 -0.79
C GLY A 7 -3.54 8.46 -0.47
N PHE A 8 -3.76 9.58 -1.17
CA PHE A 8 -4.99 10.37 -1.01
C PHE A 8 -5.82 10.35 -2.30
N GLY A 9 -7.09 9.98 -2.16
CA GLY A 9 -8.09 10.06 -3.22
C GLY A 9 -8.33 11.50 -3.69
N GLN A 10 -9.03 11.66 -4.81
CA GLN A 10 -9.35 12.98 -5.36
C GLN A 10 -10.22 13.84 -4.41
N ASP A 11 -11.00 13.19 -3.55
CA ASP A 11 -11.76 13.81 -2.46
C ASP A 11 -10.88 14.26 -1.28
N GLY A 12 -9.58 13.97 -1.30
CA GLY A 12 -8.62 14.29 -0.24
C GLY A 12 -8.64 13.29 0.92
N THR A 13 -9.38 12.19 0.83
CA THR A 13 -9.42 11.15 1.87
C THR A 13 -8.33 10.10 1.66
N ALA A 14 -7.92 9.44 2.74
CA ALA A 14 -7.00 8.32 2.69
C ALA A 14 -7.57 7.20 1.81
N ARG A 15 -6.74 6.66 0.91
CA ARG A 15 -7.10 5.62 -0.04
C ARG A 15 -6.08 4.48 -0.01
N VAL A 16 -6.58 3.26 -0.14
CA VAL A 16 -5.79 2.02 -0.29
C VAL A 16 -6.43 1.22 -1.42
N ASP A 17 -5.67 0.95 -2.49
CA ASP A 17 -6.06 0.07 -3.58
C ASP A 17 -5.19 -1.20 -3.54
N SER A 18 -5.79 -2.39 -3.62
CA SER A 18 -5.06 -3.65 -3.75
C SER A 18 -4.84 -4.01 -5.21
N VAL A 19 -3.65 -4.49 -5.55
CA VAL A 19 -3.30 -4.98 -6.88
C VAL A 19 -2.80 -6.41 -6.75
N ASP A 20 -3.63 -7.36 -7.18
CA ASP A 20 -3.29 -8.78 -7.13
C ASP A 20 -2.27 -9.12 -8.22
N MET A 21 -1.21 -9.83 -7.84
CA MET A 21 -0.13 -10.23 -8.75
C MET A 21 0.08 -11.75 -8.67
N PRO A 22 -0.92 -12.55 -9.10
CA PRO A 22 -0.87 -14.01 -8.97
C PRO A 22 0.21 -14.68 -9.82
N TYR A 23 0.83 -13.93 -10.74
CA TYR A 23 1.91 -14.43 -11.59
C TYR A 23 3.29 -14.37 -10.92
N LEU A 24 3.46 -13.65 -9.80
CA LEU A 24 4.72 -13.59 -9.07
C LEU A 24 4.78 -14.77 -8.11
N ASP A 25 5.36 -15.89 -8.57
CA ASP A 25 5.30 -17.19 -7.88
C ASP A 25 6.68 -17.85 -7.73
N TYR A 26 7.52 -17.78 -8.77
CA TYR A 26 8.83 -18.44 -8.77
C TYR A 26 9.99 -17.49 -8.48
N ASP A 27 10.84 -17.90 -7.53
CA ASP A 27 12.13 -17.26 -7.24
C ASP A 27 13.06 -17.23 -8.47
N GLY A 28 13.91 -16.21 -8.55
CA GLY A 28 14.86 -15.99 -9.63
C GLY A 28 14.24 -15.67 -11.00
N THR A 29 12.91 -15.57 -11.10
CA THR A 29 12.20 -15.29 -12.35
C THR A 29 11.91 -13.80 -12.50
N VAL A 30 12.31 -13.21 -13.63
CA VAL A 30 11.94 -11.83 -13.98
C VAL A 30 10.65 -11.85 -14.79
N TYR A 31 9.62 -11.17 -14.29
CA TYR A 31 8.31 -11.09 -14.92
C TYR A 31 8.13 -9.77 -15.66
N TYR A 32 7.44 -9.80 -16.79
CA TYR A 32 7.09 -8.62 -17.59
C TYR A 32 5.56 -8.49 -17.75
N PRO A 33 4.83 -8.31 -16.64
CA PRO A 33 3.40 -8.16 -16.68
C PRO A 33 3.05 -6.81 -17.31
N ASN A 34 2.10 -6.79 -18.25
CA ASN A 34 1.54 -5.55 -18.77
C ASN A 34 0.42 -5.02 -17.84
N GLN A 35 0.60 -5.18 -16.52
CA GLN A 35 -0.36 -4.82 -15.48
C GLN A 35 -0.10 -3.39 -15.00
N ILE A 36 -1.17 -2.64 -14.78
CA ILE A 36 -1.08 -1.32 -14.15
C ILE A 36 -0.90 -1.51 -12.65
N LEU A 37 0.26 -1.08 -12.13
CA LEU A 37 0.53 -1.07 -10.70
C LEU A 37 -0.09 0.15 -10.01
N VAL A 38 -0.02 1.34 -10.62
CA VAL A 38 -0.57 2.58 -10.06
C VAL A 38 -1.42 3.30 -11.11
N ASN A 39 -2.70 3.51 -10.82
CA ASN A 39 -3.55 4.39 -11.61
C ASN A 39 -3.54 5.80 -11.03
N TRP A 40 -2.68 6.67 -11.56
CA TRP A 40 -2.50 8.04 -11.09
C TRP A 40 -3.77 8.92 -11.12
N SER A 41 -4.75 8.59 -11.96
CA SER A 41 -6.03 9.31 -11.96
C SER A 41 -6.79 9.20 -10.63
N ASN A 42 -6.45 8.23 -9.78
CA ASN A 42 -7.04 8.04 -8.47
C ASN A 42 -6.39 8.88 -7.35
N TYR A 43 -5.20 9.46 -7.58
CA TYR A 43 -4.38 10.07 -6.52
C TYR A 43 -4.19 11.57 -6.71
N LYS A 44 -4.70 12.36 -5.76
CA LYS A 44 -4.78 13.83 -5.84
C LYS A 44 -3.42 14.52 -5.99
N TYR A 45 -2.43 14.07 -5.24
CA TYR A 45 -1.13 14.74 -5.16
C TYR A 45 -0.08 14.15 -6.11
N ASN A 46 -0.49 13.32 -7.08
CA ASN A 46 0.42 12.51 -7.90
C ASN A 46 1.45 11.76 -7.03
N LEU A 47 1.01 11.32 -5.85
CA LEU A 47 1.83 10.66 -4.85
C LEU A 47 1.10 9.40 -4.41
N ALA A 48 1.83 8.28 -4.46
CA ALA A 48 1.38 6.99 -4.00
C ALA A 48 2.58 6.25 -3.38
N ASP A 49 2.30 5.47 -2.34
CA ASP A 49 3.24 4.52 -1.75
C ASP A 49 2.79 3.09 -2.11
N VAL A 50 3.73 2.25 -2.52
CA VAL A 50 3.46 0.87 -2.97
C VAL A 50 4.23 -0.09 -2.07
N VAL A 51 3.48 -0.95 -1.39
CA VAL A 51 4.03 -2.01 -0.56
C VAL A 51 3.65 -3.34 -1.16
N MET A 52 4.64 -4.14 -1.53
CA MET A 52 4.43 -5.48 -2.06
C MET A 52 4.47 -6.50 -0.93
N MET A 53 3.50 -7.42 -0.97
CA MET A 53 3.21 -8.36 0.10
C MET A 53 3.07 -9.77 -0.49
N GLU A 54 3.55 -10.75 0.27
CA GLU A 54 3.16 -12.15 0.08
C GLU A 54 1.83 -12.39 0.80
N ASP A 55 0.97 -13.19 0.18
CA ASP A 55 -0.25 -13.71 0.79
C ASP A 55 0.16 -15.04 1.43
N ASP A 56 0.73 -14.97 2.64
CA ASP A 56 1.10 -16.12 3.46
C ASP A 56 -0.04 -16.35 4.47
N ASP A 57 -0.32 -17.63 4.70
CA ASP A 57 -1.45 -18.19 5.40
C ASP A 57 -1.45 -17.78 6.90
N GLY A 58 -1.74 -16.53 7.22
CA GLY A 58 -1.81 -16.09 8.62
C GLY A 58 -1.71 -14.58 8.87
N THR A 59 -1.28 -13.78 7.90
CA THR A 59 -1.15 -12.33 8.13
C THR A 59 -2.50 -11.64 7.95
N ASN A 60 -2.96 -10.90 8.98
CA ASN A 60 -4.21 -10.15 8.89
C ASN A 60 -4.01 -8.85 8.08
N TYR A 61 -4.03 -8.96 6.76
CA TYR A 61 -3.84 -7.85 5.82
C TYR A 61 -4.86 -6.71 5.99
N ARG A 62 -6.02 -7.02 6.58
CA ARG A 62 -7.00 -6.00 6.98
C ARG A 62 -6.47 -5.14 8.13
N ALA A 63 -5.78 -5.73 9.11
CA ALA A 63 -5.15 -4.97 10.19
C ALA A 63 -4.04 -4.05 9.66
N LEU A 64 -3.24 -4.53 8.70
CA LEU A 64 -2.23 -3.70 8.04
C LEU A 64 -2.87 -2.54 7.26
N ALA A 65 -3.88 -2.81 6.43
CA ALA A 65 -4.59 -1.76 5.69
C ALA A 65 -5.25 -0.72 6.62
N GLN A 66 -5.81 -1.16 7.75
CA GLN A 66 -6.36 -0.27 8.79
C GLN A 66 -5.30 0.61 9.44
N ALA A 67 -4.14 0.06 9.73
CA ALA A 67 -3.05 0.82 10.34
C ALA A 67 -2.42 1.82 9.34
N ILE A 68 -2.30 1.45 8.06
CA ILE A 68 -1.89 2.40 7.00
C ILE A 68 -2.90 3.55 6.89
N THR A 69 -4.20 3.23 6.90
CA THR A 69 -5.27 4.25 6.87
C THR A 69 -5.21 5.17 8.10
N THR A 70 -4.98 4.61 9.29
CA THR A 70 -4.87 5.38 10.55
C THR A 70 -3.67 6.33 10.52
N ALA A 71 -2.55 5.87 9.98
CA ALA A 71 -1.39 6.72 9.83
C ALA A 71 -1.58 7.83 8.79
N LEU A 72 -2.20 7.54 7.65
CA LEU A 72 -2.57 8.55 6.66
C LEU A 72 -3.41 9.67 7.30
N LEU A 73 -4.40 9.32 8.12
CA LEU A 73 -5.24 10.27 8.85
C LEU A 73 -4.45 11.12 9.87
N THR A 74 -3.50 10.49 10.56
CA THR A 74 -2.65 11.20 11.54
C THR A 74 -1.71 12.19 10.86
N VAL A 75 -1.22 11.87 9.66
CA VAL A 75 -0.37 12.76 8.85
C VAL A 75 -1.13 13.99 8.37
N THR A 76 -2.40 13.84 7.97
CA THR A 76 -3.23 15.00 7.57
C THR A 76 -3.45 16.00 8.70
N ASP A 77 -3.50 15.56 9.96
CA ASP A 77 -3.69 16.45 11.12
C ASP A 77 -2.42 17.18 11.57
N GLN A 78 -1.21 16.70 11.23
CA GLN A 78 0.05 17.26 11.72
C GLN A 78 0.81 18.16 10.73
N GLY A 79 0.33 18.32 9.49
CA GLY A 79 0.95 19.20 8.48
C GLY A 79 2.39 18.84 8.07
N THR A 80 2.93 17.75 8.61
CA THR A 80 4.30 17.26 8.39
C THR A 80 4.22 15.94 7.66
N TYR A 81 4.80 15.87 6.47
CA TYR A 81 4.85 14.66 5.67
C TYR A 81 5.75 13.62 6.36
N ILE A 82 5.14 12.58 6.92
CA ILE A 82 5.85 11.37 7.34
C ILE A 82 5.70 10.35 6.20
N PRO A 83 6.80 9.82 5.64
CA PRO A 83 6.75 8.75 4.64
C PRO A 83 5.89 7.58 5.12
N LEU A 84 4.95 7.13 4.28
CA LEU A 84 3.95 6.14 4.65
C LEU A 84 4.55 4.79 5.02
N VAL A 85 5.68 4.45 4.42
CA VAL A 85 6.51 3.30 4.80
C VAL A 85 6.76 3.21 6.31
N ASN A 86 6.97 4.33 7.04
CA ASN A 86 7.22 4.27 8.49
C ASN A 86 5.99 3.81 9.28
N ALA A 87 4.81 4.20 8.81
CA ALA A 87 3.55 3.79 9.40
C ALA A 87 3.19 2.34 9.06
N VAL A 88 3.44 1.93 7.81
CA VAL A 88 3.31 0.54 7.38
C VAL A 88 4.22 -0.34 8.24
N LEU A 89 5.49 0.04 8.43
CA LEU A 89 6.44 -0.70 9.27
C LEU A 89 5.96 -0.81 10.72
N SER A 90 5.36 0.24 11.29
CA SER A 90 4.81 0.19 12.66
C SER A 90 3.58 -0.70 12.84
N ALA A 91 2.93 -1.05 11.73
CA ALA A 91 1.69 -1.81 11.70
C ALA A 91 1.90 -3.31 11.42
N ILE A 92 3.07 -3.66 10.89
CA ILE A 92 3.44 -5.05 10.69
C ILE A 92 3.69 -5.64 12.09
N PRO A 93 2.98 -6.73 12.46
CA PRO A 93 3.25 -7.41 13.72
C PRO A 93 4.71 -7.87 13.74
N ASP A 94 5.43 -7.57 14.83
CA ASP A 94 6.63 -8.32 15.15
C ASP A 94 6.15 -9.76 15.41
N SER A 95 6.56 -10.68 14.53
CA SER A 95 6.29 -12.13 14.54
C SER A 95 5.89 -12.73 15.89
#